data_AF-A0A359MND8-F1
#
_entry.id   AF-A0A359MND8-F1
#
_cell.length_a   1.000
_cell.length_b   1.000
_cell.length_c   1.000
_cell.angle_alpha   90.00
_cell.angle_beta   90.00
_cell.angle_gamma   90.00
#
_symmetry.space_group_name_H-M   'P 1'
#
loop_
_entity.id
_entity.type
_entity.pdbx_description
1 polymer ?
#
loop_
_entity_poly.entity_id
_entity_poly.type
_entity_poly.pdbx_seq_one_letter_code
_entity_poly.pdbx_strand_id
1 'polypeptide(L)'
;MQDEIKEIKISVRNLVEFILRSGDLDNTRNENEADAMQAGSRMHRKLQKQMGSNYNAEVPLSITVPVTRDGITFHLTVEGRADGIITN
;
A
#
# COMPACT_ATOMS: atom_id res chain seq x y z
N MET A 1 12.85 28.69 17.23
CA MET A 1 12.33 27.35 17.52
C MET A 1 12.10 26.73 16.16
N GLN A 2 12.86 25.70 15.76
CA GLN A 2 12.58 25.02 14.49
C GLN A 2 11.27 24.26 14.72
N ASP A 3 10.20 24.68 14.05
CA ASP A 3 8.97 23.89 14.04
C ASP A 3 9.31 22.54 13.41
N GLU A 4 9.43 21.51 14.24
CA GLU A 4 9.75 20.16 13.81
C GLU A 4 8.52 19.64 13.03
N ILE A 5 8.61 19.65 11.69
CA ILE A 5 7.53 19.16 10.84
C ILE A 5 7.37 17.67 11.12
N LYS A 6 6.22 17.30 11.69
CA LYS A 6 5.92 15.92 12.08
C LYS A 6 6.02 14.98 10.88
N GLU A 7 6.68 13.84 11.03
CA GLU A 7 6.68 12.77 10.02
C GLU A 7 5.69 11.67 10.41
N ILE A 8 4.86 11.26 9.47
CA ILE A 8 3.89 10.16 9.63
C ILE A 8 4.16 9.14 8.53
N LYS A 9 4.38 7.88 8.91
CA LYS A 9 4.57 6.77 7.96
C LYS A 9 3.39 5.82 8.03
N ILE A 10 2.85 5.44 6.88
CA ILE A 10 1.74 4.49 6.77
C ILE A 10 1.96 3.54 5.58
N SER A 11 1.59 2.27 5.74
CA SER A 11 1.60 1.34 4.62
C SER A 11 0.39 1.57 3.71
N VAL A 12 0.52 1.28 2.41
CA VAL A 12 -0.59 1.30 1.45
C VAL A 12 -1.76 0.45 1.96
N ARG A 13 -1.48 -0.73 2.54
CA ARG A 13 -2.50 -1.61 3.12
C ARG A 13 -3.28 -0.91 4.24
N ASN A 14 -2.58 -0.35 5.23
CA ASN A 14 -3.23 0.29 6.36
C ASN A 14 -4.03 1.52 5.93
N LEU A 15 -3.52 2.28 4.94
CA LEU A 15 -4.23 3.41 4.37
C LEU A 15 -5.54 2.99 3.70
N VAL A 16 -5.50 1.94 2.87
CA VAL A 16 -6.69 1.40 2.21
C VAL A 16 -7.67 0.83 3.24
N GLU A 17 -7.21 0.03 4.19
CA GLU A 17 -8.06 -0.50 5.27
C GLU A 17 -8.71 0.63 6.09
N PHE A 18 -7.99 1.73 6.35
CA PHE A 18 -8.52 2.90 7.05
C PHE A 18 -9.62 3.60 6.23
N ILE A 19 -9.40 3.84 4.94
CA ILE A 19 -10.39 4.48 4.05
C ILE A 19 -11.61 3.57 3.86
N LEU A 20 -11.40 2.27 3.66
CA LEU A 20 -12.47 1.30 3.45
C LEU A 20 -13.32 1.07 4.71
N ARG A 21 -12.77 1.26 5.92
CA ARG A 21 -13.57 1.31 7.16
C ARG A 21 -14.54 2.48 7.23
N SER A 22 -14.37 3.50 6.38
CA SER A 22 -15.30 4.64 6.26
C SER A 22 -16.30 4.52 5.10
N GLY A 23 -16.28 3.39 4.36
CA GLY A 23 -17.24 3.06 3.30
C GLY A 23 -18.06 1.81 3.64
N ASP A 24 -19.14 1.58 2.88
CA ASP A 24 -20.06 0.43 3.02
C ASP A 24 -19.39 -0.89 2.62
N LEU A 25 -18.42 -1.32 3.42
CA LEU A 25 -17.92 -2.68 3.45
C LEU A 25 -18.34 -3.23 4.80
N ASP A 26 -19.51 -3.87 4.78
CA ASP A 26 -20.08 -4.62 5.88
C ASP A 26 -18.98 -5.40 6.62
N ASN A 27 -18.69 -5.01 7.87
CA ASN A 27 -17.61 -5.52 8.71
C ASN A 27 -17.92 -6.94 9.26
N THR A 28 -18.72 -7.70 8.51
CA THR A 28 -18.89 -9.13 8.72
C THR A 28 -17.58 -9.75 8.25
N ARG A 29 -16.71 -10.13 9.19
CA ARG A 29 -15.49 -10.90 8.94
C ARG A 29 -15.88 -12.19 8.22
N ASN A 30 -16.02 -12.12 6.90
CA ASN A 30 -16.35 -13.25 6.07
C ASN A 30 -15.13 -14.17 6.07
N GLU A 31 -15.33 -15.42 6.44
CA GLU A 31 -14.30 -16.47 6.44
C GLU A 31 -13.57 -16.57 5.07
N ASN A 32 -14.20 -16.05 4.02
CA ASN A 32 -13.70 -15.92 2.65
C ASN A 32 -12.54 -14.92 2.45
N GLU A 33 -12.28 -13.98 3.37
CA GLU A 33 -11.26 -12.95 3.19
C GLU A 33 -9.84 -13.53 3.21
N ALA A 34 -9.57 -14.48 4.11
CA ALA A 34 -8.30 -15.17 4.19
C ALA A 34 -8.03 -16.01 2.92
N ASP A 35 -9.06 -16.70 2.42
CA ASP A 35 -8.98 -17.49 1.18
C ASP A 35 -8.78 -16.60 -0.04
N ALA A 36 -9.46 -15.46 -0.12
CA ALA A 36 -9.26 -14.48 -1.18
C ALA A 36 -7.83 -13.89 -1.16
N MET A 37 -7.30 -13.55 0.01
CA MET A 37 -5.91 -13.09 0.16
C MET A 37 -4.90 -14.16 -0.27
N GLN A 38 -5.14 -15.43 0.08
CA GLN A 38 -4.29 -16.54 -0.36
C GLN A 38 -4.38 -16.78 -1.86
N ALA A 39 -5.58 -16.72 -2.44
CA ALA A 39 -5.80 -16.85 -3.88
C ALA A 39 -5.09 -15.73 -4.66
N GLY A 40 -5.21 -14.48 -4.19
CA GLY A 40 -4.48 -13.34 -4.75
C GLY A 40 -2.97 -13.60 -4.72
N SER A 41 -2.42 -13.97 -3.56
CA SER A 41 -1.00 -14.28 -3.41
C SER A 41 -0.50 -15.37 -4.36
N ARG A 42 -1.30 -16.42 -4.58
CA ARG A 42 -0.98 -17.49 -5.55
C ARG A 42 -0.97 -16.97 -6.99
N MET A 43 -1.92 -16.11 -7.34
CA MET A 43 -2.02 -15.52 -8.67
C MET A 43 -0.85 -14.59 -8.96
N HIS A 44 -0.47 -13.71 -8.02
CA HIS A 44 0.71 -12.83 -8.14
C HIS A 44 1.97 -13.64 -8.43
N ARG A 45 2.23 -14.71 -7.68
CA ARG A 45 3.40 -15.59 -7.90
C ARG A 45 3.38 -16.26 -9.27
N LYS A 46 2.21 -16.67 -9.77
CA LYS A 46 2.09 -17.28 -11.09
C LYS A 46 2.44 -16.28 -12.19
N LEU A 47 1.89 -15.07 -12.10
CA LEU A 47 2.16 -14.00 -13.07
C LEU A 47 3.63 -13.59 -13.05
N GLN A 48 4.21 -13.34 -11.87
CA GLN A 48 5.62 -12.97 -11.73
C GLN A 48 6.58 -13.97 -12.38
N LYS A 49 6.31 -15.28 -12.25
CA LYS A 49 7.12 -16.34 -12.87
C LYS A 49 7.03 -16.38 -14.40
N GLN A 50 5.95 -15.85 -14.98
CA GLN A 50 5.75 -15.81 -16.43
C GLN A 50 6.42 -14.60 -17.08
N MET A 51 6.90 -13.64 -16.28
CA MET A 51 7.52 -12.43 -16.80
C MET A 51 8.98 -12.67 -17.25
N GLY A 52 9.42 -11.91 -18.24
CA GLY A 52 10.79 -11.99 -18.79
C GLY A 52 11.83 -11.24 -17.96
N SER A 53 13.08 -11.21 -18.46
CA SER A 53 14.25 -10.61 -17.79
C SER A 53 14.11 -9.14 -17.41
N ASN A 54 13.16 -8.42 -18.04
CA ASN A 54 12.95 -6.99 -17.85
C ASN A 54 11.95 -6.68 -16.72
N TYR A 55 11.49 -7.70 -16.00
CA TYR A 55 10.53 -7.59 -14.92
C TYR A 55 11.19 -7.82 -13.57
N ASN A 56 11.10 -6.83 -12.69
CA ASN A 56 11.53 -6.94 -11.30
C ASN A 56 10.31 -7.18 -10.43
N ALA A 57 10.20 -8.35 -9.82
CA ALA A 57 9.10 -8.68 -8.90
C ALA A 57 9.31 -8.02 -7.53
N GLU A 58 8.21 -7.78 -6.80
CA GLU A 58 8.22 -7.40 -5.38
C GLU A 58 9.07 -6.15 -5.05
N VAL A 59 8.88 -5.07 -5.81
CA VAL A 59 9.69 -3.86 -5.65
C VAL A 59 9.15 -2.97 -4.52
N PRO A 60 9.95 -2.65 -3.48
CA PRO A 60 9.52 -1.70 -2.45
C PRO A 60 9.46 -0.29 -3.03
N LEU A 61 8.36 0.42 -2.75
CA LEU A 61 8.12 1.79 -3.18
C LEU A 61 7.71 2.63 -1.98
N SER A 62 8.15 3.88 -1.96
CA SER A 62 7.82 4.85 -0.93
C SER A 62 7.72 6.24 -1.53
N ILE A 63 6.73 7.00 -1.08
CA ILE A 63 6.54 8.41 -1.45
C ILE A 63 6.24 9.22 -0.21
N THR A 64 6.94 10.34 -0.05
CA THR A 64 6.66 11.32 1.00
C THR A 64 6.01 12.55 0.39
N VAL A 65 4.84 12.93 0.92
CA VAL A 65 4.08 14.10 0.48
C VAL A 65 3.87 15.06 1.66
N PRO A 66 4.09 16.37 1.50
CA PRO A 66 3.71 17.36 2.52
C PRO A 66 2.18 17.50 2.55
N VAL A 67 1.61 17.51 3.75
CA VAL A 67 0.17 17.67 3.99
C VAL A 67 -0.04 18.82 4.96
N THR A 68 -0.91 19.76 4.59
CA THR A 68 -1.37 20.84 5.46
C THR A 68 -2.90 20.83 5.52
N ARG A 69 -3.46 20.67 6.71
CA ARG A 69 -4.91 20.70 6.94
C ARG A 69 -5.23 21.25 8.32
N ASP A 70 -6.19 22.16 8.41
CA ASP A 70 -6.70 22.72 9.67
C ASP A 70 -5.61 23.25 10.62
N GLY A 71 -4.58 23.89 10.04
CA GLY A 71 -3.44 24.43 10.77
C GLY A 71 -2.36 23.40 11.17
N ILE A 72 -2.57 22.13 10.84
CA ILE A 72 -1.61 21.05 11.08
C ILE A 72 -0.81 20.81 9.80
N THR A 73 0.52 20.83 9.90
CA THR A 73 1.43 20.49 8.79
C THR A 73 2.30 19.29 9.18
N PHE A 74 2.37 18.31 8.30
CA PHE A 74 3.18 17.10 8.48
C PHE A 74 3.63 16.53 7.14
N HIS A 75 4.68 15.72 7.15
CA HIS A 75 5.07 14.90 6.01
C HIS A 75 4.45 13.52 6.14
N LEU A 76 3.69 13.10 5.13
CA LEU A 76 3.10 11.77 5.05
C LEU A 76 3.93 10.90 4.11
N THR A 77 4.58 9.89 4.64
CA THR A 77 5.19 8.81 3.86
C THR A 77 4.21 7.67 3.69
N VAL A 78 3.89 7.33 2.44
CA VAL A 78 3.13 6.13 2.09
C VAL A 78 4.09 5.11 1.49
N GLU A 79 4.16 3.94 2.09
CA GLU A 79 5.06 2.86 1.67
C GLU A 79 4.32 1.58 1.32
N GLY A 80 4.85 0.83 0.36
CA GLY A 80 4.25 -0.41 -0.09
C GLY A 80 5.19 -1.21 -0.96
N ARG A 81 4.66 -2.30 -1.51
CA ARG A 81 5.38 -3.15 -2.46
C ARG A 81 4.56 -3.25 -3.74
N ALA A 82 5.18 -2.91 -4.86
CA ALA A 82 4.63 -3.21 -6.17
C ALA A 82 4.87 -4.69 -6.48
N ASP A 83 3.90 -5.34 -7.10
CA ASP A 83 4.04 -6.75 -7.50
C ASP A 83 5.14 -6.95 -8.54
N GLY A 84 5.39 -5.93 -9.36
CA GLY A 84 6.63 -5.74 -10.07
C GLY A 84 6.68 -4.50 -10.94
N ILE A 85 7.88 -4.22 -11.46
CA ILE A 85 8.19 -3.08 -12.32
C ILE A 85 8.85 -3.61 -13.58
N ILE A 86 8.39 -3.12 -14.73
CA ILE A 86 9.01 -3.37 -16.02
C ILE A 86 9.97 -2.21 -16.29
N THR A 87 11.24 -2.52 -16.49
CA THR A 87 12.27 -1.52 -16.81
C THR A 87 12.79 -1.80 -18.22
N ASN A 88 12.91 -0.75 -19.05
CA ASN A 88 13.33 -0.84 -20.45
C ASN A 88 14.73 -0.23 -20.65
#